data_AF-A0AB38FGS5-F1
#
_entry.id   AF-A0AB38FGS5-F1
#
_cell.length_a   1.000
_cell.length_b   1.000
_cell.length_c   1.000
_cell.angle_alpha   90.00
_cell.angle_beta   90.00
_cell.angle_gamma   90.00
#
_symmetry.space_group_name_H-M   'P 1'
#
loop_
_entity.id
_entity.type
_entity.pdbx_description
1 polymer ?
#
loop_
_entity_poly.entity_id
_entity_poly.type
_entity_poly.pdbx_seq_one_letter_code
_entity_poly.pdbx_strand_id
1 'polypeptide(L)'
;MGRPRKSEGMRVVEQLNKLLDAPAEWDEREQLVLDSIRKAADRGALLADLLAVEAAKEPVSTRRITELAAEIRQCEANVLRWSATLNPDATEQEPKSLRHQQAAQARWGRN
;
A
#
# COMPACT_ATOMS: atom_id res chain seq x y z
N MET A 1 3.53 -17.51 -26.38
CA MET A 1 2.84 -17.32 -25.08
C MET A 1 2.85 -15.83 -24.74
N GLY A 2 1.69 -15.21 -24.54
CA GLY A 2 1.59 -13.79 -24.18
C GLY A 2 2.03 -13.57 -22.72
N ARG A 3 2.65 -12.41 -22.44
CA ARG A 3 3.07 -12.05 -21.08
C ARG A 3 1.82 -11.94 -20.18
N PRO A 4 1.81 -12.52 -18.96
CA PRO A 4 0.66 -12.44 -18.07
C PRO A 4 0.30 -10.98 -17.77
N ARG A 5 -1.01 -10.68 -17.75
CA ARG A 5 -1.51 -9.32 -17.49
C ARG A 5 -1.13 -8.92 -16.06
N LYS A 6 -0.55 -7.73 -15.90
CA LYS A 6 -0.22 -7.17 -14.57
C LYS A 6 -1.51 -7.02 -13.74
N SER A 7 -1.45 -7.38 -12.47
CA SER A 7 -2.55 -7.15 -11.51
C SER A 7 -2.70 -5.65 -11.19
N GLU A 8 -3.82 -5.24 -10.63
CA GLU A 8 -4.03 -3.83 -10.25
C GLU A 8 -2.99 -3.38 -9.22
N GLY A 9 -2.68 -4.21 -8.22
CA GLY A 9 -1.67 -3.91 -7.22
C GLY A 9 -0.28 -3.73 -7.83
N MET A 10 0.10 -4.52 -8.83
CA MET A 10 1.36 -4.33 -9.55
C MET A 10 1.39 -2.99 -10.28
N ARG A 11 0.28 -2.55 -10.86
CA ARG A 11 0.20 -1.25 -11.53
C ARG A 11 0.31 -0.09 -10.53
N VAL A 12 -0.33 -0.20 -9.36
CA VAL A 12 -0.23 0.81 -8.31
C VAL A 12 1.21 0.96 -7.83
N VAL A 13 1.90 -0.15 -7.51
CA VAL A 13 3.32 -0.12 -7.11
C VAL A 13 4.20 0.46 -8.22
N GLU A 14 3.95 0.13 -9.48
CA GLU A 14 4.70 0.72 -10.60
C GLU A 14 4.52 2.24 -10.71
N GLN A 15 3.34 2.77 -10.37
CA GLN A 15 3.15 4.23 -10.34
C GLN A 15 3.86 4.86 -9.15
N LEU A 16 3.82 4.22 -7.98
CA LEU A 16 4.54 4.71 -6.80
C LEU A 16 6.07 4.71 -7.03
N ASN A 17 6.62 3.67 -7.67
CA ASN A 17 8.03 3.60 -8.01
C ASN A 17 8.50 4.73 -8.93
N LYS A 18 7.61 5.35 -9.72
CA LYS A 18 7.96 6.51 -10.56
C LYS A 18 8.15 7.81 -9.76
N LEU A 19 7.79 7.80 -8.48
CA LEU A 19 8.04 8.92 -7.58
C LEU A 19 9.50 8.97 -7.11
N LEU A 20 10.26 7.87 -7.23
CA LEU A 20 11.68 7.85 -6.92
C LEU A 20 12.50 8.43 -8.08
N ASP A 21 13.35 9.39 -7.77
CA ASP A 21 14.42 9.82 -8.67
C ASP A 21 15.57 8.81 -8.64
N ALA A 22 16.10 8.42 -9.80
CA ALA A 22 17.26 7.51 -9.84
C ALA A 22 18.51 8.19 -9.25
N PRO A 23 19.33 7.50 -8.42
CA PRO A 23 19.34 6.06 -8.12
C PRO A 23 18.62 5.69 -6.79
N ALA A 24 17.63 6.45 -6.35
CA ALA A 24 16.93 6.17 -5.09
C ALA A 24 16.19 4.83 -5.12
N GLU A 25 16.18 4.17 -3.97
CA GLU A 25 15.47 2.93 -3.72
C GLU A 25 14.65 3.06 -2.43
N TRP A 26 13.50 2.42 -2.40
CA TRP A 26 12.70 2.28 -1.17
C TRP A 26 13.45 1.46 -0.13
N ASP A 27 13.40 1.90 1.12
CA ASP A 27 13.98 1.14 2.23
C ASP A 27 13.15 -0.14 2.54
N GLU A 28 13.66 -1.01 3.42
CA GLU A 28 12.98 -2.26 3.78
C GLU A 28 11.57 -2.05 4.35
N ARG A 29 11.37 -0.98 5.13
CA ARG A 29 10.07 -0.65 5.73
C ARG A 29 9.11 -0.18 4.63
N GLU A 30 9.56 0.66 3.73
CA GLU A 30 8.80 1.16 2.59
C GLU A 30 8.43 0.02 1.63
N GLN A 31 9.31 -0.95 1.44
CA GLN A 31 8.99 -2.15 0.66
C GLN A 31 7.87 -2.99 1.29
N LEU A 32 7.83 -3.10 2.62
CA LEU A 32 6.70 -3.75 3.31
C LEU A 32 5.39 -2.96 3.17
N VAL A 33 5.48 -1.64 3.14
CA VAL A 33 4.33 -0.76 2.87
C VAL A 33 3.84 -0.94 1.42
N LEU A 34 4.74 -0.98 0.45
CA LEU A 34 4.43 -1.23 -0.96
C LEU A 34 3.78 -2.60 -1.18
N ASP A 35 4.26 -3.66 -0.51
CA ASP A 35 3.62 -4.97 -0.55
C ASP A 35 2.20 -4.93 0.04
N SER A 36 2.01 -4.17 1.13
CA SER A 36 0.69 -3.97 1.74
C SER A 36 -0.27 -3.23 0.80
N ILE A 37 0.22 -2.18 0.13
CA ILE A 37 -0.52 -1.41 -0.89
C ILE A 37 -0.91 -2.33 -2.06
N ARG A 38 0.04 -3.12 -2.57
CA ARG A 38 -0.21 -4.09 -3.66
C ARG A 38 -1.35 -5.04 -3.29
N LYS A 39 -1.27 -5.67 -2.12
CA LYS A 39 -2.26 -6.63 -1.65
C LYS A 39 -3.64 -5.99 -1.47
N ALA A 40 -3.70 -4.77 -0.94
CA ALA A 40 -4.97 -4.05 -0.79
C ALA A 40 -5.59 -3.68 -2.13
N ALA A 41 -4.80 -3.22 -3.10
CA ALA A 41 -5.27 -2.92 -4.45
C ALA A 41 -5.75 -4.17 -5.20
N ASP A 42 -5.01 -5.28 -5.12
CA ASP A 42 -5.44 -6.57 -5.71
C ASP A 42 -6.74 -7.07 -5.08
N ARG A 43 -6.89 -6.95 -3.75
CA ARG A 43 -8.13 -7.30 -3.05
C ARG A 43 -9.28 -6.39 -3.47
N GLY A 44 -9.07 -5.08 -3.57
CA GLY A 44 -10.07 -4.13 -4.03
C GLY A 44 -10.59 -4.47 -5.43
N ALA A 45 -9.69 -4.82 -6.35
CA ALA A 45 -10.06 -5.25 -7.71
C ALA A 45 -10.91 -6.52 -7.70
N LEU A 46 -10.51 -7.54 -6.93
CA LEU A 46 -11.28 -8.77 -6.79
C LEU A 46 -12.68 -8.50 -6.22
N LEU A 47 -12.79 -7.62 -5.22
CA LEU A 47 -14.08 -7.26 -4.62
C LEU A 47 -14.97 -6.47 -5.59
N ALA A 48 -14.38 -5.63 -6.45
CA ALA A 48 -15.11 -4.93 -7.50
C ALA A 48 -15.69 -5.92 -8.53
N ASP A 49 -14.93 -6.94 -8.92
CA ASP A 49 -15.44 -8.02 -9.79
C ASP A 49 -16.59 -8.77 -9.11
N LEU A 50 -16.46 -9.11 -7.83
CA LEU A 50 -17.52 -9.76 -7.05
C LEU A 50 -18.77 -8.88 -6.90
N LEU A 51 -18.59 -7.56 -6.75
CA LEU A 51 -19.69 -6.60 -6.68
C LEU A 51 -20.47 -6.58 -8.00
N ALA A 52 -19.76 -6.57 -9.14
CA ALA A 52 -20.40 -6.63 -10.44
C ALA A 52 -21.19 -7.93 -10.64
N VAL A 53 -20.65 -9.07 -10.20
CA VAL A 53 -21.35 -10.37 -10.24
C VAL A 53 -22.60 -10.35 -9.36
N GLU A 54 -22.52 -9.82 -8.14
CA GLU A 54 -23.66 -9.74 -7.23
C GLU A 54 -24.76 -8.81 -7.77
N ALA A 55 -24.38 -7.67 -8.35
CA ALA A 55 -25.31 -6.69 -8.91
C ALA A 55 -26.08 -7.22 -10.13
N ALA A 56 -25.56 -8.25 -10.80
CA ALA A 56 -26.20 -8.88 -11.95
C ALA A 56 -27.20 -10.01 -11.58
N LYS A 57 -27.34 -10.36 -10.30
CA LYS A 57 -28.26 -11.42 -9.85
C LYS A 57 -29.71 -10.94 -9.77
N GLU A 58 -30.65 -11.87 -9.91
CA GLU A 58 -32.08 -11.62 -9.66
C GLU A 58 -32.63 -12.70 -8.70
N PRO A 59 -33.08 -12.34 -7.48
CA PRO A 59 -33.05 -11.00 -6.89
C PRO A 59 -31.65 -10.58 -6.43
N VAL A 60 -31.36 -9.28 -6.52
CA VAL A 60 -30.12 -8.69 -5.99
C VAL A 60 -30.13 -8.71 -4.46
N SER A 61 -29.02 -9.13 -3.84
CA SER A 61 -28.85 -9.00 -2.38
C SER A 61 -28.29 -7.63 -2.00
N THR A 62 -29.16 -6.70 -1.58
CA THR A 62 -28.76 -5.35 -1.14
C THR A 62 -27.76 -5.36 0.02
N ARG A 63 -27.88 -6.33 0.93
CA ARG A 63 -26.91 -6.55 2.01
C ARG A 63 -25.53 -6.86 1.44
N ARG A 64 -25.44 -7.80 0.50
CA ARG A 64 -24.15 -8.23 -0.07
C ARG A 64 -23.48 -7.12 -0.86
N ILE A 65 -24.27 -6.37 -1.63
CA ILE A 65 -23.81 -5.15 -2.30
C ILE A 65 -23.18 -4.17 -1.31
N THR A 66 -23.86 -3.92 -0.18
CA THR A 66 -23.38 -2.98 0.84
C THR A 66 -22.09 -3.45 1.50
N GLU A 67 -21.98 -4.74 1.85
CA GLU A 67 -20.78 -5.34 2.43
C GLU A 67 -19.57 -5.22 1.48
N LEU A 68 -19.75 -5.58 0.19
CA LEU A 68 -18.70 -5.48 -0.82
C LEU A 68 -18.25 -4.03 -1.04
N ALA A 69 -19.21 -3.11 -1.17
CA ALA A 69 -18.91 -1.69 -1.35
C ALA A 69 -18.18 -1.08 -0.13
N ALA A 70 -18.51 -1.51 1.09
CA ALA A 70 -17.80 -1.07 2.29
C ALA A 70 -16.35 -1.57 2.32
N GLU A 71 -16.12 -2.83 1.99
CA GLU A 71 -14.76 -3.41 1.98
C GLU A 71 -13.89 -2.79 0.87
N ILE A 72 -14.46 -2.47 -0.31
CA ILE A 72 -13.77 -1.74 -1.38
C ILE A 72 -13.29 -0.38 -0.87
N ARG A 73 -14.18 0.41 -0.25
CA ARG A 73 -13.81 1.72 0.32
C ARG A 73 -12.73 1.60 1.39
N GLN A 74 -12.76 0.52 2.19
CA GLN A 74 -11.71 0.27 3.18
C GLN A 74 -10.35 -0.03 2.52
N CYS A 75 -10.34 -0.81 1.43
CA CYS A 75 -9.12 -1.07 0.65
C CYS A 75 -8.57 0.22 0.05
N GLU A 76 -9.41 1.06 -0.55
CA GLU A 76 -9.03 2.36 -1.10
C GLU A 76 -8.46 3.30 -0.03
N ALA A 77 -9.14 3.41 1.12
CA ALA A 77 -8.67 4.22 2.25
C ALA A 77 -7.32 3.72 2.79
N ASN A 78 -7.11 2.41 2.84
CA ASN A 78 -5.83 1.84 3.25
C ASN A 78 -4.70 2.17 2.25
N VAL A 79 -4.96 2.04 0.95
CA VAL A 79 -4.00 2.40 -0.11
C VAL A 79 -3.60 3.87 0.01
N LEU A 80 -4.56 4.79 0.14
CA LEU A 80 -4.28 6.21 0.30
C LEU A 80 -3.45 6.50 1.56
N ARG A 81 -3.88 5.95 2.71
CA ARG A 81 -3.21 6.16 3.99
C ARG A 81 -1.77 5.65 3.98
N TRP A 82 -1.52 4.47 3.42
CA TRP A 82 -0.17 3.90 3.36
C TRP A 82 0.72 4.57 2.32
N SER A 83 0.16 4.99 1.19
CA SER A 83 0.92 5.76 0.18
C SER A 83 1.43 7.06 0.77
N ALA A 84 0.66 7.72 1.64
CA ALA A 84 1.07 8.93 2.35
C ALA A 84 2.21 8.72 3.38
N THR A 85 2.58 7.47 3.69
CA THR A 85 3.70 7.16 4.59
C THR A 85 5.01 6.86 3.86
N LEU A 86 4.98 6.76 2.54
CA LEU A 86 6.17 6.61 1.71
C LEU A 86 6.85 7.96 1.57
N ASN A 87 8.19 8.00 1.66
CA ASN A 87 8.96 9.23 1.50
C ASN A 87 9.87 9.12 0.27
N PRO A 88 9.39 9.47 -0.94
CA PRO A 88 10.20 9.36 -2.15
C PRO A 88 11.44 10.27 -2.16
N ASP A 89 11.46 11.31 -1.33
CA ASP A 89 12.50 12.35 -1.28
C ASP A 89 13.48 12.17 -0.10
N ALA A 90 13.59 10.96 0.47
CA ALA A 90 14.32 10.63 1.70
C ALA A 90 15.84 10.98 1.73
N THR A 91 16.35 11.73 0.74
CA THR A 91 17.59 12.52 0.84
C THR A 91 17.64 13.41 2.08
N GLU A 92 16.49 13.81 2.64
CA GLU A 92 16.40 14.35 3.99
C GLU A 92 16.37 13.18 4.99
N GLN A 93 17.51 12.94 5.66
CA GLN A 93 17.57 12.02 6.80
C GLN A 93 16.42 12.35 7.76
N GLU A 94 15.45 11.43 7.91
CA GLU A 94 14.49 11.52 9.01
C GLU A 94 15.30 11.78 10.29
N PRO A 95 14.99 12.82 11.08
CA PRO A 95 15.69 13.04 12.33
C PRO A 95 15.50 11.77 13.16
N LYS A 96 16.60 11.02 13.37
CA LYS A 96 16.62 9.77 14.14
C LYS A 96 15.71 9.93 15.32
N SER A 97 14.66 9.10 15.42
CA SER A 97 13.69 9.23 16.50
C SER A 97 14.42 9.32 17.84
N LEU A 98 13.93 10.14 18.77
CA LEU A 98 14.54 10.33 20.09
C LEU A 98 14.90 9.00 20.78
N ARG A 99 14.08 7.95 20.56
CA ARG A 99 14.36 6.58 21.03
C ARG A 99 15.64 5.98 20.42
N HIS A 100 15.87 6.15 19.12
CA HIS A 100 17.11 5.70 18.47
C HIS A 100 18.32 6.52 18.90
N GLN A 101 18.17 7.83 19.12
CA GLN A 101 19.26 8.67 19.65
C GLN A 101 19.63 8.29 21.09
N GLN A 102 18.62 8.05 21.95
CA GLN A 102 18.83 7.59 23.32
C GLN A 102 19.49 6.21 23.38
N ALA A 103 19.08 5.27 22.52
CA ALA A 103 19.70 3.95 22.43
C ALA A 103 21.16 4.01 21.95
N ALA A 104 21.48 4.95 21.04
CA ALA A 104 22.86 5.20 20.62
C ALA A 104 23.68 5.87 21.74
N GLN A 105 23.16 6.91 22.41
CA GLN A 105 23.83 7.54 23.55
C GLN A 105 24.06 6.56 24.72
N ALA A 106 23.12 5.67 25.01
CA ALA A 106 23.29 4.66 26.05
C ALA A 106 24.41 3.63 25.76
N ARG A 107 24.78 3.45 24.49
CA ARG A 107 25.87 2.55 24.06
C ARG A 107 27.25 3.21 24.10
N TRP A 108 27.33 4.52 23.91
CA TRP A 108 28.61 5.26 23.82
C TRP A 108 28.88 6.16 25.04
N GLY A 109 27.88 6.45 25.88
CA GLY A 109 27.99 7.29 27.07
C GLY A 109 28.47 6.57 28.34
N ARG A 110 29.05 5.37 28.22
CA ARG A 110 29.81 4.73 29.31
C ARG A 110 31.31 4.83 29.00
N ASN A 111 31.88 6.01 29.25
CA ASN A 111 33.27 6.22 29.61
C ASN A 111 33.33 7.44 30.51
#